data_AF-A0A7K4FMA9-F1
#
_entry.id   AF-A0A7K4FMA9-F1
#
_cell.length_a   1.000
_cell.length_b   1.000
_cell.length_c   1.000
_cell.angle_alpha   90.00
_cell.angle_beta   90.00
_cell.angle_gamma   90.00
#
_symmetry.space_group_name_H-M   'P 1'
#
loop_
_entity.id
_entity.type
_entity.pdbx_description
1 polymer ?
#
loop_
_entity_poly.entity_id
_entity_poly.type
_entity_poly.pdbx_seq_one_letter_code
_entity_poly.pdbx_strand_id
1 'polypeptide(L)' 'MICEDLGYMILYNRSGRSVILTHDETVDLCLKAQEAGLDLPKYIMKNYMKDLKLIKFRYDE' A
#
# COMPACT_ATOMS: atom_id res chain seq x y z
N MET A 1 -10.72 8.73 -4.06
CA MET A 1 -9.35 8.32 -4.47
C MET A 1 -9.55 7.24 -5.50
N ILE A 2 -9.11 7.47 -6.74
CA ILE A 2 -9.19 6.47 -7.80
C ILE A 2 -7.94 5.61 -7.64
N CYS A 3 -8.11 4.30 -7.41
CA CYS A 3 -6.98 3.40 -7.16
C CYS A 3 -6.02 3.34 -8.35
N GLU A 4 -6.56 3.45 -9.56
CA GLU A 4 -5.84 3.42 -10.83
C GLU A 4 -4.85 4.58 -11.00
N ASP A 5 -5.07 5.69 -10.30
CA ASP A 5 -4.16 6.83 -10.35
C ASP A 5 -2.93 6.65 -9.45
N LEU A 6 -2.89 5.62 -8.58
CA LEU A 6 -1.77 5.42 -7.66
C LEU A 6 -0.53 4.93 -8.41
N GLY A 7 0.62 5.57 -8.25
CA GLY A 7 1.88 5.02 -8.76
C GLY A 7 2.38 3.83 -7.93
N TYR A 8 3.69 3.63 -7.84
CA TYR A 8 4.27 2.56 -7.04
C TYR A 8 4.34 2.95 -5.55
N MET A 9 4.34 1.95 -4.67
CA MET A 9 4.28 2.15 -3.22
C MET A 9 5.45 1.49 -2.52
N ILE A 10 6.06 2.20 -1.56
CA ILE A 10 7.09 1.65 -0.67
C ILE A 10 6.52 1.54 0.73
N LEU A 11 6.49 0.33 1.26
CA LEU A 11 6.04 0.02 2.61
C LEU A 11 7.25 -0.16 3.51
N TYR A 12 7.29 0.55 4.63
CA TYR A 12 8.32 0.40 5.65
C TYR A 12 7.74 -0.22 6.90
N ASN A 13 8.41 -1.24 7.42
CA ASN A 13 8.08 -1.85 8.68
C ASN A 13 8.77 -1.12 9.85
N ARG A 14 8.40 -1.45 11.09
CA ARG A 14 8.99 -0.82 12.29
C ARG A 14 10.47 -1.13 12.49
N SER A 15 10.99 -2.19 11.88
CA SER A 15 12.42 -2.54 11.89
C SER A 15 13.23 -1.78 10.84
N GLY A 16 12.60 -0.94 10.01
CA GLY A 16 13.27 -0.19 8.94
C GLY A 16 13.47 -0.97 7.64
N ARG A 17 12.93 -2.20 7.54
CA ARG A 17 12.89 -2.95 6.27
C ARG A 17 11.81 -2.37 5.37
N SER A 18 12.08 -2.35 4.06
CA SER A 18 11.13 -1.89 3.07
C SER A 18 10.76 -2.94 2.04
N VAL A 19 9.51 -2.90 1.58
CA VAL A 19 9.00 -3.65 0.43
C VAL A 19 8.52 -2.64 -0.59
N ILE A 20 8.96 -2.80 -1.84
CA ILE A 20 8.52 -1.97 -2.96
C ILE A 20 7.46 -2.78 -3.70
N LEU A 21 6.31 -2.16 -3.90
CA LEU A 21 5.20 -2.67 -4.68
C LEU A 21 5.14 -1.90 -5.98
N THR A 22 4.99 -2.63 -7.08
CA THR A 22 4.74 -2.06 -8.40
C THR A 22 3.43 -1.26 -8.44
N HIS A 23 3.21 -0.53 -9.53
CA HIS A 23 1.94 0.13 -9.80
C HIS A 23 0.76 -0.85 -9.68
N ASP A 24 0.80 -1.96 -10.41
CA ASP A 24 -0.27 -2.97 -10.43
C ASP A 24 -0.56 -3.55 -9.04
N GLU A 25 0.50 -3.87 -8.28
CA GLU A 25 0.35 -4.35 -6.90
C GLU A 25 -0.25 -3.29 -5.96
N THR A 26 0.08 -2.01 -6.20
CA THR A 26 -0.47 -0.88 -5.43
C THR A 26 -1.95 -0.68 -5.74
N VAL A 27 -2.33 -0.76 -7.02
CA VAL A 27 -3.72 -0.70 -7.48
C VAL A 27 -4.53 -1.86 -6.89
N ASP A 28 -4.03 -3.09 -7.00
CA ASP A 28 -4.69 -4.30 -6.45
C ASP A 28 -4.91 -4.20 -4.93
N LEU A 29 -3.90 -3.74 -4.18
CA LEU A 29 -4.04 -3.51 -2.74
C LEU A 29 -5.07 -2.43 -2.41
N CYS A 30 -5.12 -1.36 -3.20
CA CYS A 30 -6.12 -0.30 -3.03
C CYS A 30 -7.54 -0.81 -3.30
N LEU A 31 -7.75 -1.57 -4.38
CA LEU A 31 -9.04 -2.16 -4.71
C LEU A 31 -9.50 -3.12 -3.61
N LYS A 32 -8.64 -4.03 -3.16
CA LYS A 32 -8.94 -4.95 -2.05
C LYS A 32 -9.27 -4.23 -0.75
N ALA A 33 -8.62 -3.10 -0.47
CA ALA A 33 -8.94 -2.27 0.69
C ALA A 33 -10.35 -1.66 0.56
N GLN A 34 -10.69 -1.14 -0.61
CA GLN A 34 -12.02 -0.60 -0.90
C GLN A 34 -13.12 -1.67 -0.82
N GLU A 35 -12.90 -2.85 -1.41
CA GLU A 35 -13.82 -4.00 -1.33
C GLU A 35 -14.06 -4.44 0.12
N ALA A 36 -13.02 -4.38 0.96
CA ALA A 36 -13.12 -4.69 2.38
C ALA A 36 -13.76 -3.57 3.22
N GLY A 37 -14.07 -2.40 2.63
CA GLY A 37 -14.53 -1.23 3.36
C GLY A 37 -13.49 -0.70 4.36
N LEU A 38 -12.21 -0.92 4.09
CA LEU A 38 -11.09 -0.52 4.96
C LEU A 38 -10.24 0.56 4.29
N ASP A 39 -9.68 1.44 5.10
CA ASP A 39 -8.61 2.32 4.64
C ASP A 39 -7.39 1.48 4.24
N LEU A 40 -6.70 1.87 3.17
CA LEU A 40 -5.51 1.17 2.66
C LEU A 40 -4.46 0.86 3.75
N PRO A 41 -4.09 1.79 4.66
CA PRO A 41 -3.15 1.46 5.74
C PRO A 41 -3.67 0.38 6.70
N LYS A 42 -4.97 0.40 7.03
CA LYS A 42 -5.59 -0.61 7.89
C LYS A 42 -5.62 -1.97 7.21
N TYR A 43 -5.95 -2.00 5.92
CA TYR A 43 -5.93 -3.23 5.13
C TYR A 43 -4.52 -3.83 5.07
N ILE A 44 -3.51 -3.02 4.76
CA ILE A 44 -2.10 -3.47 4.70
C ILE A 44 -1.67 -3.99 6.08
N MET A 45 -1.97 -3.27 7.16
CA MET A 45 -1.64 -3.75 8.51
C MET A 45 -2.31 -5.07 8.88
N LYS A 46 -3.54 -5.31 8.41
CA LYS A 46 -4.28 -6.53 8.75
C LYS A 46 -3.84 -7.74 7.92
N ASN A 47 -3.56 -7.53 6.63
CA ASN A 47 -3.46 -8.63 5.66
C ASN A 47 -2.07 -8.79 5.02
N TYR A 48 -1.18 -7.79 5.13
CA TYR A 48 0.09 -7.77 4.39
C TYR A 48 1.31 -7.54 5.29
N MET A 49 1.32 -6.44 6.06
CA MET A 49 2.45 -6.03 6.91
C MET A 49 1.96 -5.56 8.27
N LYS A 50 1.86 -6.47 9.25
CA LYS A 50 1.31 -6.19 10.59
C LYS A 50 2.06 -5.09 11.36
N ASP A 51 3.36 -4.98 11.13
CA ASP A 51 4.24 -3.99 11.72
C ASP A 51 4.51 -2.80 10.79
N LEU A 52 3.58 -2.47 9.89
CA LEU A 52 3.65 -1.30 9.03
C LEU A 52 3.88 -0.04 9.87
N LYS A 53 4.83 0.78 9.42
CA LYS A 53 5.20 2.05 10.04
C LYS A 53 4.96 3.24 9.13
N LEU A 54 5.27 3.10 7.84
CA LEU A 54 5.17 4.17 6.86
C LEU A 54 4.81 3.61 5.48
N ILE A 55 3.97 4.36 4.77
CA ILE A 55 3.68 4.15 3.36
C ILE A 55 4.21 5.38 2.62
N LYS A 56 5.00 5.16 1.56
CA LYS A 56 5.40 6.22 0.61
C LYS A 56 4.83 5.90 -0.76
N PHE A 57 4.06 6.84 -1.30
CA PHE A 57 3.65 6.83 -2.70
C PHE A 57 4.70 7.52 -3.56
N ARG A 58 4.92 6.97 -4.73
CA ARG A 58 5.77 7.52 -5.78
C ARG A 58 5.03 7.41 -7.09
N TYR A 59 5.10 8.46 -7.88
CA TYR A 59 4.61 8.48 -9.25
C TYR A 59 5.87 8.53 -10.10
N ASP A 60 5.95 7.70 -11.13
CA ASP A 60 6.99 7.89 -12.13
C ASP A 60 6.75 9.26 -12.78
N GLU A 61 7.80 10.09 -12.80
CA GLU A 61 7.76 11.45 -13.35
C GLU A 61 7.47 11.49 -14.85
#